data_AF-A0A8S3E8D5-F1
#
_entry.id   AF-A0A8S3E8D5-F1
#
_cell.length_a   1.000
_cell.length_b   1.000
_cell.length_c   1.000
_cell.angle_alpha   90.00
_cell.angle_beta   90.00
_cell.angle_gamma   90.00
#
_symmetry.space_group_name_H-M   'P 1'
#
loop_
_entity.id
_entity.type
_entity.pdbx_description
1 polymer ?
#
loop_
_entity_poly.entity_id
_entity_poly.type
_entity_poly.pdbx_seq_one_letter_code
_entity_poly.pdbx_strand_id
1 'polypeptide(L)'
;RTRLEPIAIVILSVIMCAASVLVIYESINTISNGAGYFTEVNTTKTLTEIDMSALPISAMAVTIVSKAILFFLCYRIKTPTMSALSSDHQNDVASNIVALICGLIGSFAYKKSINEKLIFIGPMGAILISLYIIFTWIRQANGQVKRLTGLTADPRFLSQITWITYHHSPLIEKIDT
;
A
#
# COMPACT_ATOMS: atom_id res chain seq x y z
N ARG A 1 -10.16 -21.44 -11.99
CA ARG A 1 -10.00 -20.87 -10.62
C ARG A 1 -8.67 -20.12 -10.43
N THR A 2 -7.52 -20.61 -10.93
CA THR A 2 -6.18 -19.97 -10.78
C THR A 2 -5.96 -18.64 -11.52
N ARG A 3 -6.88 -18.24 -12.41
CA ARG A 3 -6.80 -16.97 -13.17
C ARG A 3 -7.47 -15.79 -12.45
N LEU A 4 -8.34 -16.05 -11.46
CA LEU A 4 -9.07 -14.99 -10.77
C LEU A 4 -8.22 -14.28 -9.71
N GLU A 5 -7.28 -15.00 -9.08
CA GLU A 5 -6.37 -14.46 -8.07
C GLU A 5 -5.54 -13.27 -8.57
N PRO A 6 -4.80 -13.37 -9.71
CA PRO A 6 -4.03 -12.23 -10.21
C PRO A 6 -4.93 -11.06 -10.65
N ILE A 7 -6.11 -11.33 -11.21
CA ILE A 7 -7.08 -10.27 -11.60
C ILE A 7 -7.56 -9.50 -10.37
N ALA A 8 -7.94 -10.21 -9.31
CA ALA A 8 -8.40 -9.61 -8.06
C ALA A 8 -7.34 -8.70 -7.43
N ILE A 9 -6.08 -9.14 -7.43
CA ILE A 9 -4.96 -8.34 -6.90
C ILE A 9 -4.72 -7.09 -7.75
N VAL A 10 -4.84 -7.16 -9.08
CA VAL A 10 -4.73 -5.98 -9.95
C VAL A 10 -5.85 -4.98 -9.67
N ILE A 11 -7.10 -5.44 -9.57
CA ILE A 11 -8.24 -4.57 -9.24
C ILE A 11 -8.03 -3.89 -7.88
N LEU A 12 -7.62 -4.66 -6.87
CA LEU A 12 -7.31 -4.12 -5.53
C LEU A 12 -6.22 -3.05 -5.61
N SER A 13 -5.16 -3.30 -6.38
CA SER A 13 -4.07 -2.34 -6.58
C SER A 13 -4.57 -1.01 -7.17
N VAL A 14 -5.47 -1.07 -8.16
CA VAL A 14 -6.04 0.13 -8.78
C VAL A 14 -6.87 0.93 -7.77
N ILE A 15 -7.72 0.26 -6.99
CA ILE A 15 -8.54 0.90 -5.95
C ILE A 15 -7.66 1.60 -4.92
N MET A 16 -6.60 0.93 -4.46
CA MET A 16 -5.70 1.49 -3.45
C MET A 16 -4.86 2.66 -3.98
N CYS A 17 -4.43 2.60 -5.24
CA CYS A 17 -3.80 3.75 -5.91
C CYS A 17 -4.77 4.93 -6.02
N ALA A 18 -6.02 4.71 -6.43
CA ALA A 18 -7.02 5.76 -6.53
C ALA A 18 -7.32 6.39 -5.16
N ALA A 19 -7.51 5.58 -4.12
CA ALA A 19 -7.70 6.05 -2.75
C ALA A 19 -6.50 6.91 -2.26
N SER A 20 -5.27 6.48 -2.58
CA SER A 20 -4.06 7.23 -2.22
C SER A 20 -3.97 8.59 -2.94
N VAL A 21 -4.41 8.66 -4.20
CA VAL A 21 -4.50 9.93 -4.96
C VAL A 21 -5.53 10.87 -4.34
N LEU A 22 -6.68 10.34 -3.87
CA LEU A 22 -7.68 11.15 -3.16
C LEU A 22 -7.10 11.75 -1.87
N VAL A 23 -6.32 10.98 -1.10
CA VAL A 23 -5.65 11.50 0.10
C VAL A 23 -4.64 12.60 -0.24
N ILE A 24 -3.89 12.46 -1.35
CA ILE A 24 -2.97 13.50 -1.82
C ILE A 24 -3.74 14.77 -2.18
N TYR A 25 -4.82 14.65 -2.94
CA TYR A 25 -5.68 15.76 -3.33
C TYR A 25 -6.22 16.51 -2.09
N GLU A 26 -6.74 15.77 -1.11
CA GLU A 26 -7.25 16.34 0.14
C GLU A 26 -6.16 17.04 0.96
N SER A 27 -4.96 16.46 0.99
CA SER A 27 -3.80 17.03 1.66
C SER A 27 -3.33 18.32 0.98
N ILE A 28 -3.37 18.39 -0.35
CA ILE A 28 -3.04 19.61 -1.12
C ILE A 28 -4.07 20.70 -0.86
N ASN A 29 -5.36 20.37 -0.90
CA ASN A 29 -6.44 21.33 -0.58
C ASN A 29 -6.32 21.86 0.85
N THR A 30 -5.91 21.02 1.80
CA THR A 30 -5.62 21.44 3.16
C THR A 30 -4.50 22.47 3.21
N ILE A 31 -3.44 22.26 2.44
CA ILE A 31 -2.31 23.20 2.40
C ILE A 31 -2.73 24.52 1.75
N SER A 32 -3.52 24.49 0.65
CA SER A 32 -3.92 25.68 -0.10
C SER A 32 -4.97 26.52 0.63
N ASN A 33 -5.93 25.89 1.29
CA ASN A 33 -7.04 26.56 1.98
C ASN A 33 -6.68 26.95 3.43
N GLY A 34 -5.46 26.64 3.85
CA GLY A 34 -5.01 26.79 5.24
C GLY A 34 -5.42 25.59 6.10
N ALA A 35 -4.65 25.37 7.17
CA ALA A 35 -4.72 24.22 8.07
C ALA A 35 -6.11 23.89 8.67
N GLY A 36 -7.11 24.76 8.52
CA GLY A 36 -8.49 24.52 8.97
C GLY A 36 -9.26 23.51 8.11
N TYR A 37 -8.85 23.24 6.87
CA TYR A 37 -9.66 22.46 5.91
C TYR A 37 -9.62 20.93 6.15
N PHE A 38 -8.49 20.35 6.55
CA PHE A 38 -8.40 18.90 6.90
C PHE A 38 -9.33 18.52 8.06
N THR A 39 -9.69 19.50 8.88
CA THR A 39 -10.54 19.34 10.06
C THR A 39 -12.02 19.21 9.72
N GLU A 40 -12.44 19.69 8.54
CA GLU A 40 -13.87 19.76 8.19
C GLU A 40 -14.34 18.54 7.39
N VAL A 41 -13.47 17.93 6.58
CA VAL A 41 -13.87 16.91 5.60
C VAL A 41 -13.93 15.49 6.17
N ASN A 42 -13.19 15.19 7.25
CA ASN A 42 -13.26 13.91 7.96
C ASN A 42 -13.85 14.06 9.37
N THR A 43 -15.18 14.01 9.43
CA THR A 43 -15.99 13.85 10.65
C THR A 43 -16.26 15.16 11.41
N THR A 44 -17.54 15.49 11.47
CA THR A 44 -18.18 16.37 12.45
C THR A 44 -17.71 16.08 13.88
N LYS A 45 -16.60 16.69 14.28
CA LYS A 45 -16.16 17.08 15.64
C LYS A 45 -14.71 17.57 15.52
N THR A 46 -14.57 18.87 15.26
CA THR A 46 -13.54 19.72 15.87
C THR A 46 -12.21 19.02 16.21
N LEU A 47 -11.35 18.78 15.21
CA LEU A 47 -9.92 18.45 15.42
C LEU A 47 -9.14 19.60 16.07
N THR A 48 -9.78 20.72 16.40
CA THR A 48 -9.24 21.76 17.29
C THR A 48 -9.08 21.25 18.73
N GLU A 49 -9.73 20.14 19.08
CA GLU A 49 -9.40 19.31 20.22
C GLU A 49 -9.13 17.88 19.72
N ILE A 50 -8.01 17.65 19.03
CA ILE A 50 -7.35 16.35 19.21
C ILE A 50 -6.83 16.38 20.64
N ASP A 51 -7.72 16.13 21.58
CA ASP A 51 -7.32 15.63 22.88
C ASP A 51 -6.67 14.29 22.55
N MET A 52 -5.33 14.31 22.43
CA MET A 52 -4.47 13.13 22.38
C MET A 52 -4.53 12.44 23.76
N SER A 53 -5.76 12.20 24.21
CA SER A 53 -6.18 11.38 25.30
C SER A 53 -5.55 10.00 25.13
N ALA A 54 -5.44 9.27 26.23
CA ALA A 54 -4.92 7.91 26.21
C ALA A 54 -5.70 6.99 25.26
N LEU A 55 -6.96 7.33 24.93
CA LEU A 55 -7.88 6.45 24.21
C LEU A 55 -7.58 6.37 22.69
N PRO A 56 -7.45 7.47 21.90
CA PRO A 56 -7.05 7.37 20.49
C PRO A 56 -5.65 6.79 20.30
N ILE A 57 -4.70 7.17 21.17
CA ILE A 57 -3.31 6.67 21.11
C ILE A 57 -3.28 5.16 21.36
N SER A 58 -3.97 4.67 22.38
CA SER A 58 -4.01 3.24 22.69
C SER A 58 -4.73 2.44 21.60
N ALA A 59 -5.82 2.96 21.02
CA ALA A 59 -6.48 2.33 19.90
C ALA A 59 -5.55 2.21 18.67
N MET A 60 -4.85 3.29 18.29
CA MET A 60 -3.87 3.24 17.20
C MET A 60 -2.72 2.26 17.51
N ALA A 61 -2.22 2.24 18.74
CA ALA A 61 -1.19 1.28 19.14
C ALA A 61 -1.66 -0.17 18.98
N VAL A 62 -2.89 -0.49 19.38
CA VAL A 62 -3.49 -1.82 19.18
C VAL A 62 -3.63 -2.15 17.69
N THR A 63 -4.05 -1.20 16.86
CA THR A 63 -4.12 -1.43 15.40
C THR A 63 -2.75 -1.70 14.78
N ILE A 64 -1.71 -0.95 15.18
CA ILE A 64 -0.34 -1.14 14.70
C ILE A 64 0.18 -2.52 15.10
N VAL A 65 0.02 -2.91 16.38
CA VAL A 65 0.50 -4.20 16.88
C VAL A 65 -0.24 -5.37 16.22
N SER A 66 -1.57 -5.30 16.13
CA SER A 66 -2.36 -6.37 15.49
C SER A 66 -2.02 -6.53 14.01
N LYS A 67 -1.91 -5.43 13.24
CA LYS A 67 -1.51 -5.46 11.83
C LYS A 67 -0.07 -5.92 11.65
N ALA A 68 0.85 -5.57 12.55
CA ALA A 68 2.23 -6.05 12.52
C ALA A 68 2.33 -7.58 12.74
N ILE A 69 1.52 -8.14 13.64
CA ILE A 69 1.43 -9.60 13.83
C ILE A 69 0.90 -10.27 12.55
N LEU A 70 -0.21 -9.76 11.99
CA LEU A 70 -0.79 -10.29 10.76
C LEU A 70 0.18 -10.18 9.58
N PHE A 71 0.94 -9.08 9.48
CA PHE A 71 2.00 -8.91 8.50
C PHE A 71 3.01 -10.05 8.58
N PHE A 72 3.52 -10.35 9.77
CA PHE A 72 4.51 -11.42 9.94
C PHE A 72 3.94 -12.80 9.58
N LEU A 73 2.71 -13.09 9.98
CA LEU A 73 2.03 -14.35 9.63
C LEU A 73 1.85 -14.50 8.12
N CYS A 74 1.37 -13.45 7.44
CA CYS A 74 1.17 -13.46 5.99
C CYS A 74 2.50 -13.54 5.23
N TYR A 75 3.56 -12.88 5.71
CA TYR A 75 4.88 -12.86 5.07
C TYR A 75 5.54 -14.25 4.96
N ARG A 76 5.19 -15.16 5.87
CA ARG A 76 5.67 -16.55 5.88
C ARG A 76 5.11 -17.38 4.72
N ILE A 77 3.92 -17.04 4.21
CA ILE A 77 3.23 -17.81 3.17
C ILE A 77 3.52 -17.22 1.78
N LYS A 78 4.12 -18.02 0.90
CA LYS A 78 4.56 -17.58 -0.44
C LYS A 78 3.50 -17.77 -1.53
N THR A 79 2.31 -17.20 -1.33
CA THR A 79 1.27 -17.13 -2.36
C THR A 79 1.05 -15.68 -2.83
N PRO A 80 0.57 -15.46 -4.07
CA PRO A 80 0.36 -14.11 -4.59
C PRO A 80 -0.66 -13.32 -3.74
N THR A 81 -1.75 -13.97 -3.31
CA THR A 81 -2.71 -13.36 -2.37
C THR A 81 -2.08 -12.98 -1.05
N MET A 82 -1.31 -13.86 -0.41
CA MET A 82 -0.66 -13.56 0.88
C MET A 82 0.43 -12.49 0.76
N SER A 83 1.10 -12.42 -0.38
CA SER A 83 2.04 -11.34 -0.68
C SER A 83 1.35 -9.99 -0.84
N ALA A 84 0.16 -9.94 -1.47
CA ALA A 84 -0.64 -8.73 -1.55
C ALA A 84 -1.15 -8.31 -0.16
N LEU A 85 -1.67 -9.26 0.63
CA LEU A 85 -2.19 -9.02 1.98
C LEU A 85 -1.10 -8.57 2.97
N SER A 86 0.10 -9.16 2.89
CA SER A 86 1.24 -8.66 3.69
C SER A 86 1.66 -7.25 3.27
N SER A 87 1.64 -6.93 1.97
CA SER A 87 1.94 -5.56 1.52
C SER A 87 0.89 -4.56 2.03
N ASP A 88 -0.38 -4.96 2.06
CA ASP A 88 -1.48 -4.18 2.65
C ASP A 88 -1.26 -3.92 4.15
N HIS A 89 -0.97 -4.96 4.94
CA HIS A 89 -0.68 -4.79 6.36
C HIS A 89 0.57 -3.94 6.64
N GLN A 90 1.60 -4.03 5.79
CA GLN A 90 2.77 -3.16 5.91
C GLN A 90 2.41 -1.70 5.65
N ASN A 91 1.57 -1.43 4.66
CA ASN A 91 1.09 -0.10 4.33
C ASN A 91 0.19 0.47 5.45
N ASP A 92 -0.66 -0.35 6.06
CA ASP A 92 -1.48 0.02 7.22
C ASP A 92 -0.61 0.37 8.43
N VAL A 93 0.40 -0.43 8.74
CA VAL A 93 1.31 -0.15 9.86
C VAL A 93 2.06 1.16 9.60
N ALA A 94 2.61 1.35 8.40
CA ALA A 94 3.35 2.55 8.04
C ALA A 94 2.48 3.82 8.11
N SER A 95 1.28 3.77 7.55
CA SER A 95 0.35 4.92 7.57
C SER A 95 -0.14 5.26 8.97
N ASN A 96 -0.49 4.27 9.79
CA ASN A 96 -0.88 4.52 11.18
C ASN A 96 0.26 5.08 12.03
N ILE A 97 1.50 4.61 11.82
CA ILE A 97 2.68 5.17 12.51
C ILE A 97 2.90 6.64 12.11
N VAL A 98 2.85 6.95 10.81
CA VAL A 98 3.03 8.33 10.32
C VAL A 98 1.92 9.24 10.87
N ALA A 99 0.67 8.79 10.85
CA ALA A 99 -0.46 9.53 11.40
C ALA A 99 -0.30 9.78 12.91
N LEU A 100 0.13 8.77 13.67
CA LEU A 100 0.39 8.90 15.11
C LEU A 100 1.50 9.91 15.40
N ILE A 101 2.62 9.84 14.67
CA ILE A 101 3.74 10.78 14.83
C ILE A 101 3.30 12.20 14.50
N CYS A 102 2.60 12.40 13.38
CA CYS A 102 2.11 13.72 12.99
C CYS A 102 1.10 14.28 14.01
N GLY A 103 0.19 13.46 14.51
CA GLY A 103 -0.78 13.84 15.55
C GLY A 103 -0.12 14.21 16.88
N LEU A 104 0.89 13.45 17.31
CA LEU A 104 1.65 13.76 18.53
C LEU A 104 2.41 15.08 18.38
N ILE A 105 3.12 15.28 17.26
CA ILE A 105 3.84 16.52 16.99
C ILE A 105 2.88 17.71 16.98
N GLY A 106 1.71 17.58 16.34
CA GLY A 106 0.67 18.61 16.32
C GLY A 106 0.17 18.95 17.72
N SER A 107 -0.12 17.95 18.55
CA SER A 107 -0.59 18.14 19.93
C SER A 107 0.47 18.80 20.82
N PHE A 108 1.74 18.40 20.72
CA PHE A 108 2.84 19.03 21.45
C PHE A 108 3.10 20.48 20.99
N ALA A 109 3.04 20.74 19.69
CA ALA A 109 3.23 22.08 19.12
C ALA A 109 2.12 23.05 19.57
N TYR A 110 0.87 22.58 19.56
CA TYR A 110 -0.29 23.31 20.05
C TYR A 110 -0.18 23.63 21.55
N LYS A 111 0.12 22.63 22.38
CA LYS A 111 0.25 22.79 23.85
C LYS A 111 1.39 23.71 24.26
N LYS A 112 2.46 23.80 23.46
CA LYS A 112 3.63 24.65 23.76
C LYS A 112 3.57 26.01 23.06
N SER A 113 2.50 26.34 22.32
CA SER A 113 2.36 27.56 21.52
C SER A 113 3.60 27.81 20.62
N ILE A 114 4.14 26.75 20.01
CA ILE A 114 5.32 26.83 19.15
C ILE A 114 4.86 26.80 17.69
N ASN A 115 5.11 27.89 16.97
CA ASN A 115 5.10 28.05 15.50
C ASN A 115 3.90 27.43 14.74
N GLU A 116 3.04 28.29 14.18
CA GLU A 116 1.91 27.93 13.30
C GLU A 116 2.30 27.08 12.08
N LYS A 117 3.58 27.12 11.67
CA LYS A 117 4.09 26.33 10.53
C LYS A 117 4.11 24.81 10.78
N LEU A 118 4.06 24.34 12.03
CA LEU A 118 4.07 22.89 12.31
C LEU A 118 2.78 22.20 11.89
N ILE A 119 1.70 22.93 11.62
CA ILE A 119 0.41 22.35 11.24
C ILE A 119 0.46 21.71 9.84
N PHE A 120 1.40 22.14 8.99
CA PHE A 120 1.62 21.55 7.65
C PHE A 120 2.30 20.17 7.69
N ILE A 121 2.84 19.75 8.83
CA ILE A 121 3.51 18.44 8.98
C ILE A 121 2.53 17.29 8.73
N GLY A 122 1.27 17.41 9.17
CA GLY A 122 0.24 16.40 8.94
C GLY A 122 -0.02 16.15 7.45
N PRO A 123 -0.44 17.18 6.69
CA PRO A 123 -0.65 17.07 5.24
C PRO A 123 0.59 16.62 4.47
N MET A 124 1.79 17.08 4.85
CA MET A 124 3.04 16.61 4.24
C MET A 124 3.28 15.12 4.50
N GLY A 125 3.04 14.66 5.73
CA GLY A 125 3.14 13.25 6.10
C GLY A 125 2.15 12.37 5.32
N ALA A 126 0.91 12.86 5.16
CA ALA A 126 -0.13 12.19 4.37
C ALA A 126 0.25 12.05 2.88
N ILE A 127 0.80 13.11 2.27
CA ILE A 127 1.28 13.04 0.87
C ILE A 127 2.41 12.01 0.73
N LEU A 128 3.39 12.06 1.63
CA LEU A 128 4.56 11.17 1.57
C LEU A 128 4.16 9.70 1.71
N ILE A 129 3.27 9.37 2.66
CA ILE A 129 2.81 8.00 2.82
C ILE A 129 1.94 7.54 1.64
N SER A 130 1.08 8.41 1.10
CA SER A 130 0.27 8.04 -0.07
C SER A 130 1.14 7.73 -1.29
N LEU A 131 2.23 8.48 -1.53
CA LEU A 131 3.18 8.15 -2.59
C LEU A 131 3.85 6.79 -2.37
N TYR A 132 4.22 6.49 -1.12
CA TYR A 132 4.76 5.18 -0.74
C TYR A 132 3.77 4.03 -1.00
N ILE A 133 2.49 4.22 -0.65
CA ILE A 133 1.42 3.24 -0.88
C ILE A 133 1.21 3.02 -2.39
N ILE A 134 1.14 4.09 -3.18
CA ILE A 134 1.03 4.03 -4.65
C ILE A 134 2.18 3.21 -5.24
N PHE A 135 3.43 3.52 -4.86
CA PHE A 135 4.59 2.79 -5.36
C PHE A 135 4.53 1.30 -5.04
N THR A 136 4.13 0.96 -3.81
CA THR A 136 3.99 -0.43 -3.35
C THR A 136 2.93 -1.18 -4.15
N TRP A 137 1.76 -0.58 -4.38
CA TRP A 137 0.68 -1.20 -5.16
C TRP A 137 0.98 -1.29 -6.65
N ILE A 138 1.65 -0.30 -7.24
CA ILE A 138 2.13 -0.38 -8.63
C ILE A 138 3.09 -1.57 -8.80
N ARG A 139 4.02 -1.76 -7.85
CA ARG A 139 4.95 -2.91 -7.89
C ARG A 139 4.18 -4.23 -7.83
N GLN A 140 3.16 -4.32 -6.99
CA GLN A 140 2.34 -5.50 -6.83
C GLN A 140 1.48 -5.79 -8.06
N ALA A 141 0.83 -4.78 -8.62
CA ALA A 141 0.08 -4.87 -9.87
C ALA A 141 0.97 -5.34 -11.03
N ASN A 142 2.15 -4.73 -11.21
CA ASN A 142 3.10 -5.11 -12.26
C ASN A 142 3.52 -6.58 -12.15
N GLY A 143 3.72 -7.09 -10.94
CA GLY A 143 4.01 -8.50 -10.70
C GLY A 143 2.88 -9.43 -11.16
N GLN A 144 1.62 -9.04 -10.96
CA GLN A 144 0.46 -9.86 -11.36
C GLN A 144 0.11 -9.70 -12.84
N VAL A 145 0.23 -8.49 -13.40
CA VAL A 145 0.03 -8.23 -14.84
C VAL A 145 0.98 -9.08 -15.66
N LYS A 146 2.26 -9.15 -15.28
CA LYS A 146 3.26 -10.03 -15.91
C LYS A 146 2.86 -11.51 -15.93
N ARG A 147 2.13 -11.96 -14.91
CA ARG A 147 1.59 -13.35 -14.83
C ARG A 147 0.34 -13.54 -15.68
N LEU A 148 -0.43 -12.48 -15.90
CA LEU A 148 -1.64 -12.49 -16.74
C LEU A 148 -1.33 -12.42 -18.22
N THR A 149 -0.42 -11.52 -18.61
CA THR A 149 -0.03 -11.29 -20.00
C THR A 149 0.85 -12.42 -20.55
N GLY A 150 1.22 -13.39 -19.71
CA GLY A 150 2.04 -14.53 -20.11
C GLY A 150 3.43 -14.06 -20.51
N LEU A 151 4.28 -13.71 -19.55
CA LEU A 151 5.71 -13.68 -19.81
C LEU A 151 6.12 -15.05 -20.37
N THR A 152 6.53 -15.07 -21.64
CA THR A 152 7.17 -16.21 -22.28
C THR A 152 8.41 -16.59 -21.46
N ALA A 153 8.64 -17.89 -21.29
CA ALA A 153 9.83 -18.36 -20.60
C ALA A 153 11.10 -17.91 -21.35
N ASP A 154 12.23 -17.86 -20.65
CA ASP A 154 13.52 -17.51 -21.27
C ASP A 154 13.72 -18.33 -22.56
N PRO A 155 14.10 -17.72 -23.70
CA PRO A 155 14.34 -18.43 -24.96
C PRO A 155 15.27 -19.64 -24.80
N ARG A 156 16.22 -19.60 -23.86
CA ARG A 156 17.10 -20.73 -23.53
C ARG A 156 16.35 -21.89 -22.89
N PHE A 157 15.44 -21.60 -21.96
CA PHE A 157 14.61 -22.61 -21.32
C PHE A 157 13.64 -23.25 -22.33
N LEU A 158 13.03 -22.43 -23.19
CA LEU A 158 12.22 -22.93 -24.30
C LEU A 158 13.03 -23.84 -25.22
N SER A 159 14.22 -23.40 -25.64
CA SER A 159 15.11 -24.20 -26.50
C SER A 159 15.50 -25.53 -25.86
N GLN A 160 15.76 -25.55 -24.55
CA GLN A 160 16.05 -26.79 -23.82
C GLN A 160 14.85 -27.75 -23.82
N ILE A 161 13.65 -27.24 -23.55
CA ILE A 161 12.43 -28.06 -23.61
C ILE A 161 12.21 -28.58 -25.03
N THR A 162 12.30 -27.71 -26.05
CA THR A 162 12.17 -28.12 -27.45
C THR A 162 13.17 -29.22 -27.82
N TRP A 163 14.41 -29.11 -27.36
CA TRP A 163 15.44 -30.12 -27.60
C TRP A 163 15.12 -31.46 -26.94
N ILE A 164 14.69 -31.45 -25.67
CA ILE A 164 14.29 -32.66 -24.93
C ILE A 164 13.08 -33.31 -25.59
N THR A 165 12.07 -32.51 -25.96
CA THR A 165 10.87 -33.00 -26.64
C THR A 165 11.21 -33.62 -27.99
N TYR A 166 12.07 -33.00 -28.78
CA TYR A 166 12.48 -33.52 -30.08
C TYR A 166 13.20 -34.87 -29.97
N HIS A 167 14.06 -35.04 -28.95
CA HIS A 167 14.79 -36.29 -28.73
C HIS A 167 14.01 -37.36 -27.97
N HIS A 168 12.78 -37.08 -27.51
CA HIS A 168 12.02 -38.02 -26.70
C HIS A 168 11.53 -39.24 -27.52
N SER A 169 11.19 -39.03 -28.79
CA SER A 169 10.69 -40.09 -29.65
C SER A 169 11.00 -39.82 -31.12
N PRO A 170 11.40 -40.84 -31.91
CA PRO A 170 11.64 -40.70 -33.35
C PRO A 170 10.35 -40.43 -34.15
N LEU A 171 9.17 -40.52 -33.54
CA LEU A 171 7.88 -40.21 -34.17
C LEU A 171 7.56 -38.70 -34.21
N ILE A 172 8.38 -37.86 -33.58
CA ILE A 172 8.15 -36.42 -33.51
C ILE A 172 8.84 -35.76 -34.72
N GLU A 173 8.05 -35.38 -35.73
CA GLU A 173 8.57 -34.76 -36.96
C GLU A 173 8.75 -33.24 -36.85
N LYS A 174 7.91 -32.58 -36.07
CA LYS A 174 7.94 -31.11 -35.89
C LYS A 174 7.39 -30.70 -34.53
N ILE A 175 7.98 -29.65 -33.97
CA ILE A 175 7.47 -28.95 -32.78
C ILE A 175 7.11 -27.54 -33.23
N ASP A 176 5.85 -27.16 -33.04
CA ASP A 176 5.39 -25.79 -33.26
C ASP A 176 5.67 -24.98 -31.98
N THR A 177 6.54 -23.98 -32.09
CA THR A 177 6.97 -23.09 -31.00
C THR A 177 6.37 -21.70 -31.14
#